data_AF-A0A2J6TID8-F1
#
_entry.id   AF-A0A2J6TID8-F1
#
_cell.length_a   1.000
_cell.length_b   1.000
_cell.length_c   1.000
_cell.angle_alpha   90.00
_cell.angle_beta   90.00
_cell.angle_gamma   90.00
#
_symmetry.space_group_name_H-M   'P 1'
#
loop_
_entity.id
_entity.type
_entity.pdbx_description
1 polymer ?
#
loop_
_entity_poly.entity_id
_entity_poly.type
_entity_poly.pdbx_seq_one_letter_code
_entity_poly.pdbx_strand_id
1 'polypeptide(L)' 'SQGNRYDNRMQPDGPAYHYSNRDGSYYYKNSDNSTYHNSGKGDSAYTAPNGDVYKK' A
#
# COMPACT_ATOMS: atom_id res chain seq x y z
N SER A 1 -8.52 16.89 -12.39
CA SER A 1 -8.27 16.11 -11.16
C SER A 1 -7.49 14.86 -11.53
N GLN A 2 -6.43 14.51 -10.80
CA GLN A 2 -5.68 13.27 -11.04
C GLN A 2 -6.47 12.12 -10.39
N GLY A 3 -7.06 11.24 -11.19
CA GLY A 3 -7.90 10.11 -10.74
C GLY A 3 -7.10 8.98 -10.08
N ASN A 4 -7.62 7.75 -10.14
CA ASN A 4 -6.90 6.59 -9.64
C ASN A 4 -5.58 6.43 -10.39
N ARG A 5 -4.51 6.12 -9.65
CA ARG A 5 -3.15 5.98 -10.18
C ARG A 5 -2.53 4.68 -9.67
N TYR A 6 -1.75 4.06 -10.54
CA TYR A 6 -1.01 2.85 -10.28
C TYR A 6 0.45 3.08 -10.67
N ASP A 7 1.36 2.59 -9.84
CA ASP A 7 2.80 2.76 -9.99
C ASP A 7 3.52 1.45 -9.63
N ASN A 8 4.49 1.09 -10.48
CA ASN A 8 5.39 -0.05 -10.29
C ASN A 8 6.76 0.49 -9.87
N ARG A 9 7.33 -0.06 -8.81
CA ARG A 9 8.65 0.32 -8.30
C ARG A 9 9.54 -0.90 -8.18
N MET A 10 10.84 -0.68 -8.27
CA MET A 10 11.83 -1.70 -7.92
C MET A 10 12.42 -1.35 -6.57
N GLN A 11 12.41 -2.31 -5.65
CA GLN A 11 13.06 -2.25 -4.34
C GLN A 11 14.18 -3.31 -4.30
N PRO A 12 15.11 -3.24 -3.34
CA PRO A 12 16.22 -4.21 -3.22
C PRO A 12 15.76 -5.66 -3.22
N ASP A 13 14.62 -5.95 -2.56
CA ASP A 13 14.08 -7.30 -2.44
C ASP A 13 13.13 -7.71 -3.59
N GLY A 14 12.94 -6.86 -4.61
CA GLY A 14 12.10 -7.16 -5.77
C GLY A 14 11.09 -6.07 -6.17
N PRO A 15 10.10 -6.41 -7.01
CA PRO A 15 9.09 -5.45 -7.46
C PRO A 15 8.16 -5.06 -6.31
N ALA A 16 7.69 -3.81 -6.37
CA ALA A 16 6.72 -3.26 -5.45
C ALA A 16 5.68 -2.44 -6.19
N TYR A 17 4.52 -2.30 -5.57
CA TYR A 17 3.34 -1.74 -6.21
C TYR A 17 2.68 -0.70 -5.31
N HIS A 18 2.23 0.38 -5.92
CA HIS A 18 1.44 1.39 -5.25
C HIS A 18 0.20 1.73 -6.04
N TYR A 19 -0.93 1.77 -5.34
CA TYR A 19 -2.21 2.14 -5.89
C TYR A 19 -2.78 3.28 -5.05
N SER A 20 -3.10 4.40 -5.68
CA SER A 20 -3.73 5.54 -5.02
C SER A 20 -5.06 5.85 -5.68
N ASN A 21 -6.11 6.01 -4.88
CA ASN A 21 -7.45 6.29 -5.33
C ASN A 21 -7.78 7.77 -5.23
N ARG A 22 -8.77 8.19 -6.04
CA ARG A 22 -9.27 9.57 -6.02
C ARG A 22 -9.86 9.99 -4.68
N ASP A 23 -10.36 9.04 -3.89
CA ASP A 23 -10.94 9.28 -2.55
C ASP A 23 -9.88 9.46 -1.44
N GLY A 24 -8.60 9.45 -1.80
CA GLY A 24 -7.48 9.60 -0.86
C GLY A 24 -7.02 8.29 -0.24
N SER A 25 -7.74 7.18 -0.45
CA SER A 25 -7.26 5.87 -0.05
C SER A 25 -6.07 5.42 -0.91
N TYR A 26 -5.18 4.63 -0.34
CA TYR A 26 -4.07 4.06 -1.08
C TYR A 26 -3.60 2.73 -0.51
N TYR A 27 -2.91 1.97 -1.34
CA TYR A 27 -2.38 0.66 -1.05
C TYR A 27 -0.92 0.56 -1.50
N TYR A 28 -0.13 -0.13 -0.70
CA TYR A 28 1.25 -0.52 -0.99
C TYR A 28 1.36 -2.04 -0.89
N LYS A 29 2.03 -2.64 -1.89
CA LYS A 29 2.59 -3.99 -1.82
C LYS A 29 4.11 -3.86 -1.95
N ASN A 30 4.81 -4.16 -0.88
CA ASN A 30 6.25 -4.13 -0.86
C ASN A 30 6.84 -5.43 -1.40
N SER A 31 8.12 -5.38 -1.75
CA SER A 31 8.88 -6.49 -2.30
C SER A 31 9.08 -7.64 -1.31
N ASP A 32 9.16 -7.32 -0.03
CA ASP A 32 9.20 -8.28 1.09
C ASP A 32 7.83 -8.95 1.36
N ASN A 33 6.87 -8.79 0.46
CA ASN A 33 5.50 -9.27 0.56
C ASN A 33 4.62 -8.54 1.60
N SER A 34 5.17 -7.57 2.35
CA SER A 34 4.37 -6.74 3.27
C SER A 34 3.38 -5.86 2.51
N THR A 35 2.31 -5.46 3.19
CA THR A 35 1.30 -4.55 2.61
C THR A 35 0.93 -3.42 3.55
N TYR A 36 0.53 -2.29 2.99
CA TYR A 36 -0.04 -1.20 3.75
C TYR A 36 -1.26 -0.65 3.03
N HIS A 37 -2.38 -0.53 3.74
CA HIS A 37 -3.62 0.02 3.24
C HIS A 37 -4.01 1.25 4.08
N ASN A 38 -4.32 2.36 3.43
CA ASN A 38 -4.87 3.55 4.06
C ASN A 38 -6.24 3.85 3.45
N SER A 39 -7.23 4.08 4.30
CA SER A 39 -8.62 4.33 3.88
C SER A 39 -8.88 5.74 3.33
N GLY A 40 -7.94 6.66 3.47
CA GLY A 40 -8.15 8.09 3.22
C GLY A 40 -9.00 8.79 4.29
N LYS A 41 -9.49 8.06 5.31
CA LYS A 41 -10.47 8.52 6.31
C LYS A 41 -9.98 8.47 7.75
N GLY A 42 -8.69 8.16 7.95
CA GLY A 42 -8.06 8.06 9.26
C GLY A 42 -7.63 6.65 9.63
N ASP A 43 -8.29 5.63 9.08
CA ASP A 43 -7.93 4.23 9.32
C ASP A 43 -6.80 3.75 8.43
N SER A 44 -5.90 2.94 8.97
CA SER A 44 -4.92 2.20 8.18
C SER A 44 -4.66 0.79 8.71
N ALA A 45 -4.15 -0.08 7.84
CA ALA A 45 -3.76 -1.43 8.16
C ALA A 45 -2.41 -1.75 7.51
N TYR A 46 -1.44 -2.15 8.33
CA TYR A 46 -0.17 -2.72 7.89
C TYR A 46 -0.22 -4.24 8.08
N THR A 47 0.11 -5.00 7.04
CA THR A 47 0.33 -6.44 7.15
C THR A 47 1.81 -6.71 6.95
N ALA A 48 2.46 -7.20 7.99
CA ALA A 48 3.86 -7.60 7.95
C ALA A 48 4.06 -8.83 7.05
N PRO A 49 5.30 -9.11 6.59
CA PRO A 49 5.60 -10.29 5.76
C PRO A 49 5.19 -11.62 6.40
N ASN A 50 5.23 -11.69 7.73
CA ASN A 50 4.82 -12.86 8.51
C ASN A 50 3.29 -13.00 8.68
N GLY A 51 2.51 -12.07 8.12
CA GLY A 51 1.04 -12.07 8.18
C GLY A 51 0.45 -11.29 9.36
N ASP A 52 1.25 -10.79 10.29
CA ASP A 52 0.74 -9.99 11.41
C ASP A 52 0.11 -8.69 10.91
N VAL A 53 -1.05 -8.34 11.47
CA VAL A 53 -1.82 -7.15 11.06
C VAL A 53 -1.85 -6.12 12.17
N TYR A 54 -1.41 -4.91 11.85
CA TYR A 54 -1.39 -3.75 12.73
C TYR A 54 -2.35 -2.70 12.17
N LYS A 55 -3.30 -2.24 12.98
CA LYS A 55 -4.31 -1.26 12.55
C LYS A 55 -4.19 0.01 13.38
N LYS A 56 -4.46 1.14 12.75
CA LYS A 56 -4.62 2.44 13.39
C LYS A 56 -6.06 2.90 13.23
#